data_AF-A0A4R5FD32-F1
#
_entry.id   AF-A0A4R5FD32-F1
#
_cell.length_a   1.000
_cell.length_b   1.000
_cell.length_c   1.000
_cell.angle_alpha   90.00
_cell.angle_beta   90.00
_cell.angle_gamma   90.00
#
_symmetry.space_group_name_H-M   'P 1'
#
loop_
_entity.id
_entity.type
_entity.pdbx_description
1 polymer ?
#
loop_
_entity_poly.entity_id
_entity_poly.type
_entity_poly.pdbx_seq_one_letter_code
_entity_poly.pdbx_strand_id
1 'polypeptide(L)'
;MTSLLVIIVLVLLAVALWQLTKIFDLTQVGSNSDSSEIATDNDNNVQGYLMFGFLAFIYIFSIYGLFKWGPLVLHTPASAHGGEVDNLMNITWVLIFIVQAITQVLLHYFAFKYRGKKDQKALYFADNNKLEAIWSVIPAVVLAGLILYGLFAWTNIMFVDEDEDTIVIELYAQQFNWKARYSGNDNVLGKANVRFIEGANAVGVDLADPYSQDDIVVTELHIPKGKKILFKMRSQDVLHSAYMPHFRAQMNCVPGMVTQFAFEPIYTTAEYRELPFMVEKVANINALRSKKSIELVAKGETALDPYTFDYLLLCNKICGASHYNMQMKIIVDTPEDYKAWLKDKATIVSEVKAAMAEPAAADGASGTDSTKAKDTAAVAVTAMK
;
A
#
# COMPACT_ATOMS: atom_id res chain seq x y z
N MET A 1 -11.28 -14.45 -21.75
CA MET A 1 -11.42 -15.77 -22.42
C MET A 1 -10.11 -16.56 -22.48
N THR A 2 -8.98 -15.94 -22.86
CA THR A 2 -7.68 -16.63 -22.97
C THR A 2 -7.20 -17.28 -21.67
N SER A 3 -7.32 -16.60 -20.52
CA SER A 3 -6.89 -17.16 -19.23
C SER A 3 -7.71 -18.38 -18.79
N LEU A 4 -9.02 -18.39 -19.03
CA LEU A 4 -9.90 -19.53 -18.75
C LEU A 4 -9.52 -20.74 -19.61
N LEU A 5 -9.24 -20.50 -20.89
CA LEU A 5 -8.84 -21.53 -21.85
C LEU A 5 -7.47 -22.13 -21.49
N VAL A 6 -6.52 -21.29 -21.04
CA VAL A 6 -5.23 -21.75 -20.51
C VAL A 6 -5.41 -22.62 -19.26
N ILE A 7 -6.28 -22.22 -18.31
CA ILE A 7 -6.56 -23.02 -17.11
C ILE A 7 -7.17 -24.38 -17.49
N ILE A 8 -8.16 -24.40 -18.39
CA ILE A 8 -8.79 -25.64 -18.85
C ILE A 8 -7.76 -26.56 -19.52
N VAL A 9 -6.91 -26.01 -20.38
CA VAL A 9 -5.83 -26.77 -21.05
C VAL A 9 -4.84 -27.34 -20.03
N LEU A 10 -4.45 -26.58 -19.01
CA LEU A 10 -3.57 -27.06 -17.94
C LEU A 10 -4.22 -28.18 -17.11
N VAL A 11 -5.51 -28.04 -16.77
CA VAL A 11 -6.28 -29.08 -16.06
C VAL A 11 -6.37 -30.35 -16.89
N LEU A 12 -6.72 -30.23 -18.18
CA LEU A 12 -6.80 -31.37 -19.09
C LEU A 12 -5.44 -32.03 -19.29
N LEU A 13 -4.35 -31.26 -19.38
CA LEU A 13 -2.97 -31.78 -19.42
C LEU A 13 -2.62 -32.54 -18.14
N ALA A 14 -2.96 -31.99 -16.97
CA ALA A 14 -2.71 -32.67 -15.70
C ALA A 14 -3.52 -33.98 -15.58
N VAL A 15 -4.79 -33.97 -15.98
CA VAL A 15 -5.63 -35.18 -16.03
C VAL A 15 -5.07 -36.19 -17.03
N ALA A 16 -4.65 -35.74 -18.21
CA ALA A 16 -4.05 -36.61 -19.22
C ALA A 16 -2.74 -37.23 -18.73
N LEU A 17 -1.86 -36.45 -18.08
CA LEU A 17 -0.63 -36.94 -17.46
C LEU A 17 -0.93 -37.95 -16.34
N TRP A 18 -1.92 -37.68 -15.49
CA TRP A 18 -2.36 -38.60 -14.44
C TRP A 18 -2.95 -39.90 -15.01
N GLN A 19 -3.77 -39.81 -16.05
CA GLN A 19 -4.30 -40.96 -16.76
C GLN A 19 -3.19 -41.76 -17.45
N LEU A 20 -2.20 -41.10 -18.05
CA LEU A 20 -1.02 -41.76 -18.61
C LEU A 20 -0.24 -42.51 -17.53
N THR A 21 -0.01 -41.92 -16.35
CA THR A 21 0.63 -42.64 -15.24
C THR A 21 -0.17 -43.88 -14.81
N LYS A 22 -1.51 -43.77 -14.74
CA LYS A 22 -2.40 -44.90 -14.44
C LYS A 22 -2.34 -46.00 -15.52
N ILE A 23 -2.27 -45.63 -16.80
CA ILE A 23 -2.15 -46.57 -17.91
C ILE A 23 -0.78 -47.25 -17.87
N PHE A 24 0.29 -46.51 -17.56
CA PHE A 24 1.62 -47.10 -17.35
C PHE A 24 1.63 -48.10 -16.18
N ASP A 25 0.99 -47.79 -15.06
CA ASP A 25 0.83 -48.73 -13.94
C ASP A 25 0.07 -50.00 -14.37
N LEU A 26 -1.03 -49.83 -15.13
CA LEU A 26 -1.85 -50.94 -15.63
C LEU A 26 -1.17 -51.79 -16.70
N THR A 27 -0.18 -51.26 -17.43
CA THR A 27 0.56 -51.99 -18.47
C THR A 27 1.77 -52.75 -17.91
N GLN A 28 2.17 -52.49 -16.66
CA GLN A 28 3.18 -53.27 -15.94
C GLN A 28 2.63 -54.58 -15.33
N VAL A 29 1.71 -55.26 -16.02
CA VAL A 29 1.15 -56.55 -15.60
C VAL A 29 2.29 -57.59 -15.54
N GLY A 30 2.63 -58.01 -14.32
CA GLY A 30 3.75 -58.93 -14.05
C GLY A 30 4.98 -58.28 -13.41
N SER A 31 5.00 -56.96 -13.22
CA SER A 31 5.92 -56.34 -12.27
C SER A 31 5.35 -56.50 -10.86
N ASN A 32 6.19 -56.82 -9.88
CA ASN A 32 5.82 -56.80 -8.46
C ASN A 32 5.67 -55.35 -7.98
N SER A 33 4.73 -54.60 -8.55
CA SER A 33 4.35 -53.28 -8.03
C SER A 33 3.53 -53.52 -6.75
N ASP A 34 4.17 -53.35 -5.60
CA ASP A 34 3.48 -53.39 -4.30
C ASP A 34 2.43 -52.28 -4.26
N SER A 35 1.14 -52.65 -4.39
CA SER A 35 0.00 -51.72 -4.35
C SER A 35 -0.52 -51.48 -2.94
N SER A 36 0.28 -51.82 -1.92
CA SER A 36 -0.03 -51.58 -0.52
C SER A 36 -0.18 -50.08 -0.22
N GLU A 37 -1.20 -49.70 0.54
CA GLU A 37 -1.37 -48.34 1.07
C GLU A 37 -0.36 -48.02 2.20
N ILE A 38 0.49 -48.99 2.58
CA ILE A 38 1.49 -48.85 3.63
C ILE A 38 2.81 -48.39 2.99
N ALA A 39 3.26 -47.20 3.36
CA ALA A 39 4.53 -46.64 2.88
C ALA A 39 5.72 -47.55 3.22
N THR A 40 6.55 -47.83 2.21
CA THR A 40 7.78 -48.62 2.36
C THR A 40 8.95 -47.75 2.84
N ASP A 41 10.04 -48.38 3.27
CA ASP A 41 11.29 -47.68 3.61
C ASP A 41 11.85 -46.90 2.41
N ASN A 42 11.66 -47.42 1.19
CA ASN A 42 12.05 -46.72 -0.02
C ASN A 42 11.23 -45.43 -0.22
N ASP A 43 9.91 -45.51 -0.05
CA ASP A 43 9.03 -44.34 -0.14
C ASP A 43 9.42 -43.28 0.89
N ASN A 44 9.64 -43.69 2.14
CA ASN A 44 10.05 -42.80 3.22
C ASN A 44 11.41 -42.14 2.93
N ASN A 45 12.39 -42.89 2.38
CA ASN A 45 13.68 -42.35 1.97
C ASN A 45 13.53 -41.31 0.85
N VAL A 46 12.75 -41.62 -0.19
CA VAL A 46 12.49 -40.70 -1.31
C VAL A 46 11.83 -39.43 -0.81
N GLN A 47 10.74 -39.54 -0.04
CA GLN A 47 10.05 -38.38 0.53
C GLN A 47 10.95 -37.54 1.43
N GLY A 48 11.81 -38.19 2.24
CA GLY A 48 12.79 -37.50 3.06
C GLY A 48 13.77 -36.64 2.25
N TYR A 49 14.27 -37.13 1.11
CA TYR A 49 15.12 -36.33 0.23
C TYR A 49 14.33 -35.24 -0.52
N LEU A 50 13.09 -35.53 -0.93
CA LEU A 50 12.20 -34.54 -1.53
C LEU A 50 11.91 -33.36 -0.60
N MET A 51 11.87 -33.57 0.72
CA MET A 51 11.78 -32.47 1.69
C MET A 51 12.96 -31.49 1.57
N PHE A 52 14.19 -31.97 1.37
CA PHE A 52 15.32 -31.05 1.12
C PHE A 52 15.24 -30.37 -0.25
N GLY A 53 14.72 -31.06 -1.27
CA GLY A 53 14.40 -30.45 -2.55
C GLY A 53 13.39 -29.31 -2.41
N PHE A 54 12.35 -29.51 -1.59
CA PHE A 54 11.34 -28.50 -1.30
C PHE A 54 11.90 -27.32 -0.49
N LEU A 55 12.76 -27.59 0.50
CA LEU A 55 13.48 -26.56 1.23
C LEU A 55 14.33 -25.69 0.30
N ALA A 56 15.10 -26.32 -0.59
CA ALA A 56 15.91 -25.61 -1.59
C ALA A 56 15.02 -24.79 -2.53
N PHE A 57 13.91 -25.35 -3.00
CA PHE A 57 12.94 -24.64 -3.82
C PHE A 57 12.40 -23.38 -3.14
N ILE A 58 11.98 -23.48 -1.87
CA ILE A 58 11.47 -22.33 -1.10
C ILE A 58 12.51 -21.23 -1.05
N TYR A 59 13.75 -21.54 -0.66
CA TYR A 59 14.79 -20.52 -0.53
C TYR A 59 15.27 -19.94 -1.86
N ILE A 60 15.41 -20.77 -2.90
CA ILE A 60 15.73 -20.28 -4.25
C ILE A 60 14.64 -19.31 -4.72
N PHE A 61 13.37 -19.67 -4.52
CA PHE A 61 12.25 -18.81 -4.91
C PHE A 61 12.19 -17.53 -4.07
N SER A 62 12.40 -17.61 -2.76
CA SER A 62 12.46 -16.43 -1.89
C SER A 62 13.61 -15.49 -2.27
N ILE A 63 14.81 -16.02 -2.50
CA ILE A 63 15.98 -15.24 -2.94
C ILE A 63 15.69 -14.59 -4.29
N TYR A 64 15.16 -15.36 -5.25
CA TYR A 64 14.74 -14.82 -6.54
C TYR A 64 13.71 -13.70 -6.38
N GLY A 65 12.71 -13.88 -5.51
CA GLY A 65 11.69 -12.86 -5.24
C GLY A 65 12.27 -11.58 -4.65
N LEU A 66 13.21 -11.70 -3.72
CA LEU A 66 13.92 -10.55 -3.14
C LEU A 66 14.75 -9.82 -4.20
N PHE A 67 15.47 -10.52 -5.07
CA PHE A 67 16.20 -9.89 -6.17
C PHE A 67 15.28 -9.26 -7.21
N LYS A 68 14.18 -9.94 -7.56
CA LYS A 68 13.29 -9.53 -8.65
C LYS A 68 12.39 -8.36 -8.26
N TRP A 69 11.88 -8.36 -7.03
CA TRP A 69 10.89 -7.39 -6.56
C TRP A 69 11.38 -6.50 -5.42
N GLY A 70 12.54 -6.78 -4.82
CA GLY A 70 13.17 -5.92 -3.82
C GLY A 70 13.28 -4.46 -4.24
N PRO A 71 13.68 -4.13 -5.48
CA PRO A 71 13.73 -2.74 -5.94
C PRO A 71 12.37 -2.01 -6.01
N LEU A 72 11.23 -2.70 -5.87
CA LEU A 72 9.90 -2.09 -5.91
C LEU A 72 9.45 -1.51 -4.56
N VAL A 73 10.12 -1.86 -3.46
CA VAL A 73 9.78 -1.34 -2.13
C VAL A 73 10.03 0.15 -2.03
N LEU A 74 9.38 0.80 -1.06
CA LEU A 74 9.67 2.20 -0.75
C LEU A 74 11.08 2.29 -0.16
N HIS A 75 11.94 3.11 -0.77
CA HIS A 75 13.35 3.20 -0.40
C HIS A 75 13.55 4.18 0.77
N THR A 76 13.73 5.47 0.47
CA THR A 76 14.06 6.49 1.48
C THR A 76 12.78 7.14 2.04
N PRO A 77 12.55 7.18 3.36
CA PRO A 77 11.44 7.93 3.91
C PRO A 77 11.66 9.44 3.73
N ALA A 78 10.57 10.17 3.47
CA ALA A 78 10.56 11.62 3.24
C ALA A 78 10.04 12.42 4.44
N SER A 79 9.85 11.77 5.59
CA SER A 79 9.45 12.38 6.86
C SER A 79 10.50 12.14 7.95
N ALA A 80 10.56 13.03 8.93
CA ALA A 80 11.49 12.93 10.06
C ALA A 80 11.33 11.62 10.84
N HIS A 81 10.09 11.18 11.10
CA HIS A 81 9.82 9.93 11.84
C HIS A 81 10.01 8.66 11.00
N GLY A 82 10.02 8.77 9.66
CA GLY A 82 9.99 7.60 8.80
C GLY A 82 11.20 6.68 8.96
N GLY A 83 12.36 7.21 9.36
CA GLY A 83 13.55 6.40 9.66
C GLY A 83 13.35 5.47 10.87
N GLU A 84 12.62 5.92 11.90
CA GLU A 84 12.29 5.09 13.07
C GLU A 84 11.36 3.94 12.68
N VAL A 85 10.34 4.23 11.85
CA VAL A 85 9.41 3.22 11.31
C VAL A 85 10.16 2.18 10.47
N ASP A 86 11.04 2.62 9.57
CA ASP A 86 11.81 1.73 8.71
C ASP A 86 12.81 0.88 9.52
N ASN A 87 13.40 1.43 10.58
CA ASN A 87 14.26 0.66 11.49
C ASN A 87 13.50 -0.42 12.24
N LEU A 88 12.32 -0.12 12.79
CA LEU A 88 11.48 -1.10 13.47
C LEU A 88 11.05 -2.23 12.51
N MET A 89 10.67 -1.86 11.28
CA MET A 89 10.35 -2.79 10.22
C MET A 89 11.56 -3.70 9.89
N ASN A 90 12.75 -3.13 9.71
CA ASN A 90 13.97 -3.87 9.39
C ASN A 90 14.37 -4.85 10.49
N ILE A 91 14.35 -4.43 11.76
CA ILE A 91 14.62 -5.31 12.91
C ILE A 91 13.64 -6.49 12.91
N THR A 92 12.35 -6.20 12.70
CA THR A 92 11.30 -7.21 12.66
C THR A 92 11.51 -8.20 11.52
N TRP A 93 11.82 -7.72 10.31
CA TRP A 93 12.12 -8.59 9.17
C TRP A 93 13.32 -9.49 9.41
N VAL A 94 14.44 -8.95 9.89
CA VAL A 94 15.66 -9.72 10.16
C VAL A 94 15.38 -10.82 11.18
N LEU A 95 14.68 -10.48 12.26
CA LEU A 95 14.31 -11.44 13.30
C LEU A 95 13.42 -12.55 12.76
N ILE A 96 12.35 -12.20 12.03
CA ILE A 96 11.44 -13.18 11.44
C ILE A 96 12.18 -14.09 10.46
N PHE A 97 13.02 -13.54 9.59
CA PHE A 97 13.79 -14.33 8.63
C PHE A 97 14.76 -15.30 9.30
N ILE A 98 15.45 -14.90 10.37
CA ILE A 98 16.36 -15.79 11.11
C ILE A 98 15.57 -16.93 11.76
N VAL A 99 14.49 -16.61 12.49
CA VAL A 99 13.67 -17.63 13.16
C VAL A 99 13.03 -18.57 12.14
N GLN A 100 12.50 -18.02 11.04
CA GLN A 100 11.95 -18.78 9.93
C GLN A 100 13.02 -19.68 9.31
N ALA A 101 14.24 -19.20 9.09
CA ALA A 101 15.32 -19.99 8.50
C ALA A 101 15.69 -21.20 9.34
N ILE A 102 15.91 -20.98 10.64
CA ILE A 102 16.24 -22.06 11.57
C ILE A 102 15.09 -23.07 11.63
N THR A 103 13.85 -22.58 11.77
CA THR A 103 12.67 -23.45 11.88
C THR A 103 12.47 -24.29 10.63
N GLN A 104 12.60 -23.71 9.43
CA GLN A 104 12.46 -24.44 8.18
C GLN A 104 13.52 -25.53 8.03
N VAL A 105 14.79 -25.20 8.29
CA VAL A 105 15.88 -26.19 8.23
C VAL A 105 15.65 -27.34 9.20
N LEU A 106 15.25 -27.05 10.45
CA LEU A 106 14.98 -28.07 11.47
C LEU A 106 13.80 -28.96 11.10
N LEU A 107 12.69 -28.39 10.63
CA LEU A 107 11.50 -29.15 10.24
C LEU A 107 11.82 -30.14 9.12
N HIS A 108 12.51 -29.69 8.06
CA HIS A 108 12.88 -30.54 6.94
C HIS A 108 13.96 -31.57 7.34
N TYR A 109 14.92 -31.18 8.18
CA TYR A 109 15.91 -32.11 8.73
C TYR A 109 15.26 -33.20 9.59
N PHE A 110 14.31 -32.86 10.45
CA PHE A 110 13.61 -33.84 11.29
C PHE A 110 12.69 -34.73 10.48
N ALA A 111 11.99 -34.20 9.47
CA ALA A 111 11.24 -35.02 8.53
C ALA A 111 12.15 -36.07 7.85
N PHE A 112 13.37 -35.69 7.47
CA PHE A 112 14.35 -36.65 6.93
C PHE A 112 14.89 -37.60 7.99
N LYS A 113 15.37 -37.10 9.13
CA LYS A 113 16.05 -37.89 10.18
C LYS A 113 15.13 -38.94 10.79
N TYR A 114 13.87 -38.57 11.04
CA TYR A 114 12.87 -39.38 11.71
C TYR A 114 11.84 -40.00 10.76
N ARG A 115 12.12 -40.02 9.45
CA ARG A 115 11.33 -40.75 8.46
C ARG A 115 11.15 -42.23 8.86
N GLY A 116 10.02 -42.81 8.48
CA GLY A 116 9.67 -44.19 8.84
C GLY A 116 10.71 -45.20 8.33
N LYS A 117 11.05 -46.16 9.21
CA LYS A 117 11.83 -47.35 8.85
C LYS A 117 11.22 -48.55 9.55
N LYS A 118 11.10 -49.68 8.84
CA LYS A 118 10.40 -50.88 9.31
C LYS A 118 10.87 -51.38 10.68
N ASP A 119 12.17 -51.36 10.92
CA ASP A 119 12.77 -51.87 12.17
C ASP A 119 12.99 -50.80 13.24
N GLN A 120 12.56 -49.56 12.99
CA GLN A 120 12.76 -48.43 13.90
C GLN A 120 11.47 -48.09 14.62
N LYS A 121 11.49 -48.21 15.95
CA LYS A 121 10.39 -47.74 16.80
C LYS A 121 10.57 -46.25 17.11
N ALA A 122 9.48 -45.50 17.08
CA ALA A 122 9.50 -44.10 17.50
C ALA A 122 9.88 -44.01 18.98
N LEU A 123 10.76 -43.07 19.31
CA LEU A 123 11.01 -42.71 20.70
C LEU A 123 9.76 -42.01 21.24
N TYR A 124 9.13 -42.60 22.26
CA TYR A 124 8.06 -41.92 22.98
C TYR A 124 8.65 -41.00 24.02
N PHE A 125 8.41 -39.70 23.85
CA PHE A 125 8.86 -38.64 24.73
C PHE A 125 7.78 -37.56 24.73
N ALA A 126 7.00 -37.50 25.81
CA ALA A 126 5.78 -36.70 25.86
C ALA A 126 6.05 -35.22 26.15
N ASP A 127 7.02 -34.92 27.02
CA ASP A 127 7.25 -33.57 27.54
C ASP A 127 8.71 -33.30 27.87
N ASN A 128 9.07 -32.02 27.87
CA ASN A 128 10.35 -31.55 28.37
C ASN A 128 10.20 -30.14 28.93
N ASN A 129 9.94 -30.05 30.23
CA ASN A 129 9.78 -28.77 30.92
C ASN A 129 10.91 -27.76 30.64
N LYS A 130 12.15 -28.24 30.47
CA LYS A 130 13.29 -27.34 30.17
C LYS A 130 13.21 -26.79 28.74
N LEU A 131 12.89 -27.61 27.76
CA LEU A 131 12.74 -27.17 26.36
C LEU A 131 11.50 -26.28 26.20
N GLU A 132 10.41 -26.65 26.88
CA GLU A 132 9.18 -25.88 26.93
C GLU A 132 9.39 -24.49 27.53
N ALA A 133 10.15 -24.39 28.62
CA ALA A 133 10.53 -23.11 29.19
C ALA A 133 11.36 -22.28 28.20
N ILE A 134 12.34 -22.89 27.51
CA ILE A 134 13.21 -22.17 26.55
C ILE A 134 12.40 -21.56 25.41
N TRP A 135 11.54 -22.35 24.74
CA TRP A 135 10.75 -21.84 23.61
C TRP A 135 9.58 -20.94 24.01
N SER A 136 9.26 -20.84 25.31
CA SER A 136 8.22 -19.94 25.81
C SER A 136 8.82 -18.61 26.27
N VAL A 137 9.91 -18.68 27.04
CA VAL A 137 10.57 -17.50 27.62
C VAL A 137 11.30 -16.69 26.54
N ILE A 138 12.00 -17.33 25.60
CA ILE A 138 12.75 -16.59 24.58
C ILE A 138 11.80 -15.73 23.72
N PRO A 139 10.72 -16.26 23.11
CA PRO A 139 9.79 -15.44 22.35
C PRO A 139 9.11 -14.37 23.22
N ALA A 140 8.75 -14.69 24.47
CA ALA A 140 8.13 -13.71 25.37
C ALA A 140 9.06 -12.50 25.62
N VAL A 141 10.33 -12.73 25.92
CA VAL A 141 11.31 -11.66 26.17
C VAL A 141 11.58 -10.85 24.89
N VAL A 142 11.77 -11.54 23.77
CA VAL A 142 12.04 -10.89 22.47
C VAL A 142 10.85 -10.02 22.03
N LEU A 143 9.62 -10.55 22.12
CA LEU A 143 8.41 -9.80 21.79
C LEU A 143 8.18 -8.65 22.77
N ALA A 144 8.43 -8.84 24.06
CA ALA A 144 8.32 -7.75 25.03
C ALA A 144 9.26 -6.59 24.67
N GLY A 145 10.52 -6.87 24.30
CA GLY A 145 11.46 -5.84 23.84
C GLY A 145 10.97 -5.09 22.59
N LEU A 146 10.49 -5.82 21.58
CA LEU A 146 9.94 -5.21 20.35
C LEU A 146 8.69 -4.39 20.62
N ILE A 147 7.78 -4.87 21.46
CA ILE A 147 6.54 -4.18 21.82
C ILE A 147 6.86 -2.89 22.57
N LEU A 148 7.80 -2.92 23.52
CA LEU A 148 8.20 -1.71 24.25
C LEU A 148 8.81 -0.68 23.29
N TYR A 149 9.75 -1.08 22.43
CA TYR A 149 10.34 -0.17 21.44
C TYR A 149 9.27 0.40 20.49
N GLY A 150 8.39 -0.46 19.97
CA GLY A 150 7.28 -0.05 19.11
C GLY A 150 6.29 0.89 19.81
N LEU A 151 6.03 0.69 21.10
CA LEU A 151 5.16 1.56 21.89
C LEU A 151 5.78 2.96 22.06
N PHE A 152 7.08 3.05 22.37
CA PHE A 152 7.77 4.35 22.45
C PHE A 152 7.74 5.08 21.12
N ALA A 153 8.08 4.40 20.01
CA ALA A 153 8.00 4.96 18.67
C ALA A 153 6.58 5.44 18.35
N TRP A 154 5.57 4.61 18.63
CA TRP A 154 4.17 4.94 18.40
C TRP A 154 3.74 6.17 19.19
N THR A 155 4.08 6.25 20.48
CA THR A 155 3.75 7.41 21.33
C THR A 155 4.42 8.68 20.81
N ASN A 156 5.70 8.64 20.45
CA ASN A 156 6.42 9.81 19.93
C ASN A 156 5.85 10.31 18.60
N ILE A 157 5.37 9.40 17.75
CA ILE A 157 4.82 9.73 16.43
C ILE A 157 3.36 10.22 16.54
N MET A 158 2.55 9.55 17.37
CA MET A 158 1.12 9.80 17.45
C MET A 158 0.75 10.94 18.39
N PHE A 159 1.61 11.26 19.35
CA PHE A 159 1.40 12.39 20.24
C PHE A 159 1.77 13.69 19.52
N VAL A 160 0.83 14.61 19.46
CA VAL A 160 1.03 15.96 18.93
C VAL A 160 0.89 16.89 20.12
N ASP A 161 1.95 17.63 20.41
CA ASP A 161 1.92 18.67 21.44
C ASP A 161 1.15 19.88 20.90
N GLU A 162 0.22 20.41 21.68
CA GLU A 162 -0.59 21.56 21.29
C GLU A 162 0.24 22.85 21.24
N ASP A 163 1.35 22.89 21.97
CA ASP A 163 2.25 24.06 22.04
C ASP A 163 3.32 24.05 20.93
N GLU A 164 3.38 22.99 20.11
CA GLU A 164 4.32 22.94 18.99
C GLU A 164 3.92 23.90 17.86
N ASP A 165 4.92 24.62 17.35
CA ASP A 165 4.76 25.49 16.19
C ASP A 165 4.54 24.64 14.92
N THR A 166 3.28 24.40 14.59
CA THR A 166 2.82 23.58 13.45
C THR A 166 2.01 24.39 12.45
N ILE A 167 1.89 23.92 11.20
CA ILE A 167 0.87 24.42 10.26
C ILE A 167 -0.33 23.47 10.34
N VAL A 168 -1.52 24.01 10.59
CA VAL A 168 -2.75 23.21 10.65
C VAL A 168 -3.40 23.13 9.27
N ILE A 169 -3.57 21.90 8.78
CA ILE A 169 -4.23 21.62 7.50
C ILE A 169 -5.30 20.57 7.70
N GLU A 170 -6.50 20.82 7.20
CA GLU A 170 -7.52 19.80 7.11
C GLU A 170 -7.46 19.05 5.77
N LEU A 171 -7.47 17.72 5.83
CA LEU A 171 -7.74 16.86 4.68
C LEU A 171 -9.19 16.39 4.72
N TYR A 172 -9.96 16.81 3.73
CA TYR A 172 -11.38 16.52 3.61
C TYR A 172 -11.61 15.46 2.53
N ALA A 173 -12.08 14.29 2.95
CA ALA A 173 -12.33 13.14 2.08
C ALA A 173 -13.80 13.04 1.65
N GLN A 174 -14.02 12.70 0.38
CA GLN A 174 -15.33 12.36 -0.19
C GLN A 174 -15.18 11.34 -1.32
N GLN A 175 -16.26 10.66 -1.72
CA GLN A 175 -16.28 9.79 -2.89
C GLN A 175 -16.29 10.63 -4.19
N PHE A 176 -15.27 10.64 -5.03
CA PHE A 176 -13.90 10.12 -4.85
C PHE A 176 -12.92 11.25 -5.10
N ASN A 177 -12.70 12.07 -4.08
CA ASN A 177 -11.87 13.26 -4.16
C ASN A 177 -11.34 13.67 -2.79
N TRP A 178 -10.20 14.35 -2.79
CA TRP A 178 -9.64 15.02 -1.63
C TRP A 178 -9.69 16.53 -1.82
N LYS A 179 -9.91 17.25 -0.73
CA LYS A 179 -9.65 18.69 -0.65
C LYS A 179 -8.76 18.96 0.55
N ALA A 180 -7.91 19.97 0.44
CA ALA A 180 -7.12 20.47 1.56
C ALA A 180 -7.61 21.85 1.97
N ARG A 181 -7.71 22.10 3.27
CA ARG A 181 -8.07 23.40 3.85
C ARG A 181 -6.98 23.86 4.81
N TYR A 182 -6.34 24.99 4.52
CA TYR A 182 -5.32 25.59 5.40
C TYR A 182 -6.00 26.57 6.36
N SER A 183 -5.54 26.58 7.60
CA SER A 183 -6.02 27.43 8.69
C SER A 183 -5.52 28.88 8.64
N GLY A 184 -5.13 29.38 7.46
CA GLY A 184 -4.66 30.75 7.30
C GLY A 184 -3.50 31.18 8.21
N ASN A 185 -3.50 32.47 8.56
CA ASN A 185 -2.46 33.14 9.36
C ASN A 185 -2.69 32.99 10.86
N ASP A 186 -3.95 32.82 11.29
CA ASP A 186 -4.27 32.62 12.70
C ASP A 186 -3.97 31.19 13.20
N ASN A 187 -3.71 30.27 12.26
CA ASN A 187 -3.40 28.86 12.48
C ASN A 187 -4.55 28.08 13.16
N VAL A 188 -5.78 28.57 13.04
CA VAL A 188 -6.99 27.97 13.62
C VAL A 188 -8.01 27.72 12.51
N LEU A 189 -8.33 26.46 12.25
CA LEU A 189 -9.38 26.13 11.28
C LEU A 189 -10.74 26.63 11.78
N GLY A 190 -11.45 27.34 10.90
CA GLY A 190 -12.85 27.69 11.11
C GLY A 190 -13.75 26.47 11.33
N LYS A 191 -14.87 26.66 12.03
CA LYS A 191 -15.88 25.61 12.22
C LYS A 191 -16.38 25.11 10.87
N ALA A 192 -16.63 23.82 10.80
CA ALA A 192 -17.17 23.20 9.60
C ALA A 192 -18.19 22.11 9.95
N ASN A 193 -19.23 22.00 9.14
CA ASN A 193 -20.25 20.96 9.23
C ASN A 193 -20.71 20.56 7.83
N VAL A 194 -20.98 19.27 7.63
CA VAL A 194 -21.49 18.76 6.34
C VAL A 194 -22.79 19.43 5.88
N ARG A 195 -23.56 20.02 6.80
CA ARG A 195 -24.79 20.78 6.51
C ARG A 195 -24.55 22.12 5.83
N PHE A 196 -23.34 22.66 5.89
CA PHE A 196 -22.98 23.92 5.23
C PHE A 196 -22.45 23.71 3.80
N ILE A 197 -22.43 22.47 3.32
CA ILE A 197 -21.96 22.16 1.97
C ILE A 197 -23.03 22.59 0.96
N GLU A 198 -22.71 23.64 0.22
CA GLU A 198 -23.56 24.17 -0.84
C GLU A 198 -22.69 24.96 -1.85
N GLY A 199 -22.97 24.79 -3.15
CA GLY A 199 -22.27 25.51 -4.21
C GLY A 199 -20.74 25.42 -4.11
N ALA A 200 -20.10 26.59 -3.98
CA ALA A 200 -18.64 26.70 -3.85
C ALA A 200 -18.09 26.22 -2.48
N ASN A 201 -18.92 26.11 -1.43
CA ASN A 201 -18.49 25.70 -0.09
C ASN A 201 -18.33 24.17 0.02
N ALA A 202 -17.36 23.62 -0.69
CA ALA A 202 -17.23 22.18 -0.87
C ALA A 202 -16.72 21.40 0.36
N VAL A 203 -16.30 22.07 1.43
CA VAL A 203 -15.82 21.42 2.67
C VAL A 203 -16.67 21.79 3.89
N GLY A 204 -17.78 22.50 3.67
CA GLY A 204 -18.79 22.81 4.67
C GLY A 204 -18.33 23.78 5.75
N VAL A 205 -17.54 24.80 5.39
CA VAL A 205 -17.06 25.83 6.31
C VAL A 205 -18.22 26.72 6.78
N ASP A 206 -18.27 27.07 8.06
CA ASP A 206 -19.15 28.12 8.57
C ASP A 206 -18.55 29.48 8.22
N LEU A 207 -19.10 30.12 7.19
CA LEU A 207 -18.58 31.39 6.65
C LEU A 207 -18.78 32.58 7.61
N ALA A 208 -19.59 32.42 8.66
CA ALA A 208 -19.81 33.44 9.68
C ALA A 208 -18.80 33.36 10.84
N ASP A 209 -18.05 32.25 10.95
CA ASP A 209 -17.02 32.09 11.97
C ASP A 209 -15.83 33.02 11.68
N PRO A 210 -15.36 33.81 12.66
CA PRO A 210 -14.15 34.62 12.52
C PRO A 210 -12.91 33.84 12.09
N TYR A 211 -12.75 32.59 12.54
CA TYR A 211 -11.63 31.71 12.17
C TYR A 211 -11.73 31.16 10.74
N SER A 212 -12.87 31.33 10.06
CA SER A 212 -13.03 30.90 8.67
C SER A 212 -12.58 31.96 7.66
N GLN A 213 -12.26 33.18 8.10
CA GLN A 213 -12.10 34.32 7.18
C GLN A 213 -10.79 34.24 6.37
N ASP A 214 -9.77 33.56 6.90
CA ASP A 214 -8.48 33.32 6.27
C ASP A 214 -8.24 31.84 5.90
N ASP A 215 -9.25 30.98 6.09
CA ASP A 215 -9.22 29.60 5.60
C ASP A 215 -9.06 29.57 4.07
N ILE A 216 -8.17 28.72 3.55
CA ILE A 216 -7.89 28.57 2.11
C ILE A 216 -8.17 27.13 1.71
N VAL A 217 -8.98 26.90 0.67
CA VAL A 217 -9.30 25.55 0.18
C VAL A 217 -8.65 25.31 -1.18
N VAL A 218 -7.98 24.15 -1.33
CA VAL A 218 -7.28 23.78 -2.57
C VAL A 218 -7.53 22.32 -2.96
N THR A 219 -7.19 21.99 -4.20
CA THR A 219 -7.23 20.64 -4.78
C THR A 219 -5.83 20.02 -4.98
N GLU A 220 -4.77 20.81 -4.84
CA GLU A 220 -3.37 20.37 -4.85
C GLU A 220 -2.71 20.80 -3.54
N LEU A 221 -2.13 19.85 -2.81
CA LEU A 221 -1.58 20.09 -1.47
C LEU A 221 -0.12 20.53 -1.59
N HIS A 222 0.20 21.72 -1.09
CA HIS A 222 1.57 22.21 -0.95
C HIS A 222 1.92 22.28 0.53
N ILE A 223 3.11 21.81 0.91
CA ILE A 223 3.60 21.88 2.29
C ILE A 223 5.07 22.28 2.33
N PRO A 224 5.52 23.06 3.32
CA PRO A 224 6.92 23.46 3.43
C PRO A 224 7.79 22.35 4.03
N LYS A 225 8.97 22.14 3.46
CA LYS A 225 10.05 21.32 4.05
C LYS A 225 10.48 21.87 5.42
N GLY A 226 10.79 20.97 6.36
CA GLY A 226 11.37 21.31 7.67
C GLY A 226 10.39 21.95 8.65
N LYS A 227 9.09 21.86 8.37
CA LYS A 227 8.03 22.36 9.23
C LYS A 227 7.04 21.26 9.53
N LYS A 228 6.75 21.01 10.81
CA LYS A 228 5.77 20.01 11.22
C LYS A 228 4.36 20.46 10.82
N ILE A 229 3.64 19.59 10.14
CA ILE A 229 2.29 19.84 9.66
C ILE A 229 1.33 18.97 10.46
N LEU A 230 0.35 19.60 11.12
CA LEU A 230 -0.73 18.91 11.80
C LEU A 230 -1.89 18.73 10.82
N PHE A 231 -2.05 17.51 10.33
CA PHE A 231 -3.21 17.19 9.51
C PHE A 231 -4.39 16.81 10.39
N LYS A 232 -5.52 17.50 10.21
CA LYS A 232 -6.83 17.11 10.73
C LYS A 232 -7.63 16.47 9.61
N MET A 233 -8.12 15.25 9.79
CA MET A 233 -8.82 14.53 8.73
C MET A 233 -10.31 14.40 9.05
N ARG A 234 -11.14 14.72 8.06
CA ARG A 234 -12.60 14.51 8.09
C ARG A 234 -13.04 13.72 6.86
N SER A 235 -14.18 13.07 7.00
CA SER A 235 -14.89 12.47 5.86
C SER A 235 -16.30 13.02 5.75
N GLN A 236 -16.72 13.31 4.52
CA GLN A 236 -18.07 13.72 4.17
C GLN A 236 -19.08 12.57 4.26
N ASP A 237 -18.68 11.38 3.81
CA ASP A 237 -19.60 10.31 3.43
C ASP A 237 -19.29 8.98 4.13
N VAL A 238 -18.28 8.25 3.68
CA VAL A 238 -17.91 6.91 4.14
C VAL A 238 -16.51 6.90 4.75
N LEU A 239 -16.06 5.74 5.23
CA LEU A 239 -14.69 5.60 5.70
C LEU A 239 -13.70 5.74 4.53
N HIS A 240 -12.72 6.62 4.69
CA HIS A 240 -11.52 6.70 3.84
C HIS A 240 -10.27 6.52 4.71
N SER A 241 -9.09 6.52 4.10
CA SER A 241 -7.82 6.55 4.85
C SER A 241 -6.81 7.35 4.07
N ALA A 242 -6.37 8.46 4.64
CA ALA A 242 -5.35 9.33 4.09
C ALA A 242 -4.01 8.63 4.23
N TYR A 243 -3.49 8.07 3.14
CA TYR A 243 -2.20 7.38 3.12
C TYR A 243 -1.19 8.16 2.29
N MET A 244 -0.06 8.46 2.91
CA MET A 244 1.05 9.24 2.37
C MET A 244 2.32 8.37 2.39
N PRO A 245 2.52 7.49 1.38
CA PRO A 245 3.44 6.35 1.49
C PRO A 245 4.89 6.75 1.77
N HIS A 246 5.38 7.77 1.06
CA HIS A 246 6.76 8.23 1.18
C HIS A 246 7.04 8.87 2.54
N PHE A 247 6.00 9.35 3.24
CA PHE A 247 6.11 9.95 4.57
C PHE A 247 5.82 8.95 5.70
N ARG A 248 5.60 7.66 5.40
CA ARG A 248 5.22 6.63 6.39
C ARG A 248 4.07 7.10 7.29
N ALA A 249 3.10 7.77 6.69
CA ALA A 249 1.99 8.40 7.40
C ALA A 249 0.67 7.86 6.87
N GLN A 250 -0.19 7.40 7.77
CA GLN A 250 -1.53 6.95 7.45
C GLN A 250 -2.49 7.27 8.59
N MET A 251 -3.67 7.82 8.25
CA MET A 251 -4.75 8.01 9.23
C MET A 251 -6.12 7.80 8.57
N ASN A 252 -7.06 7.19 9.29
CA ASN A 252 -8.41 6.97 8.78
C ASN A 252 -9.21 8.28 8.82
N CYS A 253 -9.93 8.58 7.75
CA CYS A 253 -10.91 9.68 7.71
C CYS A 253 -12.27 9.08 8.02
N VAL A 254 -12.86 9.47 9.15
CA VAL A 254 -14.05 8.82 9.70
C VAL A 254 -15.22 9.80 9.73
N PRO A 255 -16.38 9.47 9.12
CA PRO A 255 -17.55 10.34 9.17
C PRO A 255 -17.96 10.63 10.61
N GLY A 256 -18.17 11.91 10.93
CA GLY A 256 -18.61 12.35 12.26
C GLY A 256 -17.52 12.51 13.32
N MET A 257 -16.24 12.27 13.00
CA MET A 257 -15.13 12.57 13.91
C MET A 257 -13.95 13.19 13.16
N VAL A 258 -13.15 13.98 13.88
CA VAL A 258 -11.87 14.49 13.39
C VAL A 258 -10.77 13.58 13.91
N THR A 259 -10.03 12.96 13.01
CA THR A 259 -8.79 12.27 13.34
C THR A 259 -7.61 13.18 13.02
N GLN A 260 -6.42 12.88 13.53
CA GLN A 260 -5.25 13.71 13.28
C GLN A 260 -3.97 12.90 13.19
N PHE A 261 -3.02 13.42 12.44
CA PHE A 261 -1.66 12.90 12.38
C PHE A 261 -0.72 14.04 11.98
N ALA A 262 0.44 14.14 12.62
CA ALA A 262 1.43 15.14 12.29
C ALA A 262 2.71 14.50 11.75
N PHE A 263 3.36 15.17 10.80
CA PHE A 263 4.72 14.83 10.41
C PHE A 263 5.46 16.06 9.89
N GLU A 264 6.78 15.95 9.86
CA GLU A 264 7.68 16.95 9.28
C GLU A 264 8.30 16.37 7.99
N PRO A 265 8.10 16.99 6.82
CA PRO A 265 8.72 16.56 5.57
C PRO A 265 10.19 17.03 5.53
N ILE A 266 11.10 16.13 5.16
CA ILE A 266 12.56 16.37 5.17
C ILE A 266 13.19 16.55 3.78
N TYR A 267 12.45 16.28 2.71
CA TYR A 267 12.87 16.52 1.33
C TYR A 267 11.79 17.29 0.58
N THR A 268 12.18 18.32 -0.16
CA THR A 268 11.28 18.93 -1.16
C THR A 268 10.97 17.91 -2.27
N THR A 269 9.90 18.12 -3.02
CA THR A 269 9.58 17.27 -4.18
C THR A 269 10.71 17.32 -5.21
N ALA A 270 11.34 18.49 -5.40
CA ALA A 270 12.50 18.64 -6.28
C ALA A 270 13.71 17.86 -5.79
N GLU A 271 14.11 18.01 -4.52
CA GLU A 271 15.24 17.28 -3.94
C GLU A 271 15.04 15.76 -4.02
N TYR A 272 13.83 15.26 -3.77
CA TYR A 272 13.56 13.83 -3.80
C TYR A 272 13.64 13.24 -5.22
N ARG A 273 13.30 14.03 -6.25
CA ARG A 273 13.48 13.65 -7.67
C ARG A 273 14.94 13.49 -8.05
N GLU A 274 15.83 14.22 -7.38
CA GLU A 274 17.27 14.22 -7.65
C GLU A 274 18.02 13.09 -6.92
N LEU A 275 17.36 12.38 -5.99
CA LEU A 275 17.97 11.23 -5.33
C LEU A 275 18.38 10.17 -6.36
N PRO A 276 19.60 9.62 -6.31
CA PRO A 276 20.11 8.72 -7.35
C PRO A 276 19.19 7.56 -7.69
N PHE A 277 18.61 6.91 -6.68
CA PHE A 277 17.68 5.79 -6.88
C PHE A 277 16.36 6.23 -7.56
N MET A 278 15.91 7.46 -7.32
CA MET A 278 14.67 7.99 -7.91
C MET A 278 14.90 8.35 -9.38
N VAL A 279 16.04 8.97 -9.69
CA VAL A 279 16.46 9.25 -11.08
C VAL A 279 16.49 7.94 -11.88
N GLU A 280 17.14 6.90 -11.35
CA GLU A 280 17.20 5.59 -11.99
C GLU A 280 15.80 4.97 -12.17
N LYS A 281 14.97 5.02 -11.13
CA LYS A 281 13.61 4.48 -11.15
C LYS A 281 12.73 5.16 -12.20
N VAL A 282 12.72 6.49 -12.24
CA VAL A 282 11.95 7.26 -13.22
C VAL A 282 12.44 7.00 -14.64
N ALA A 283 13.76 6.96 -14.85
CA ALA A 283 14.34 6.63 -16.15
C ALA A 283 13.92 5.23 -16.63
N ASN A 284 13.95 4.23 -15.74
CA ASN A 284 13.50 2.88 -16.04
C ASN A 284 12.01 2.84 -16.42
N ILE A 285 11.15 3.47 -15.60
CA ILE A 285 9.70 3.56 -15.87
C ILE A 285 9.45 4.21 -17.24
N ASN A 286 10.14 5.30 -17.55
CA ASN A 286 9.97 6.00 -18.82
C ASN A 286 10.48 5.20 -20.02
N ALA A 287 11.57 4.45 -19.87
CA ALA A 287 12.02 3.51 -20.90
C ALA A 287 10.96 2.42 -21.18
N LEU A 288 10.31 1.89 -20.14
CA LEU A 288 9.22 0.91 -20.30
C LEU A 288 7.97 1.53 -20.93
N ARG A 289 7.57 2.73 -20.49
CA ARG A 289 6.41 3.46 -21.04
C ARG A 289 6.63 3.83 -22.51
N SER A 290 7.84 4.23 -22.89
CA SER A 290 8.20 4.51 -24.28
C SER A 290 8.04 3.27 -25.16
N LYS A 291 8.58 2.12 -24.73
CA LYS A 291 8.40 0.84 -25.45
C LYS A 291 6.93 0.47 -25.63
N LYS A 292 6.15 0.56 -24.55
CA LYS A 292 4.70 0.28 -24.60
C LYS A 292 3.96 1.28 -25.50
N SER A 293 4.37 2.55 -25.51
CA SER A 293 3.76 3.57 -26.37
C SER A 293 3.94 3.27 -27.85
N ILE A 294 5.08 2.71 -28.26
CA ILE A 294 5.29 2.25 -29.65
C ILE A 294 4.25 1.19 -30.02
N GLU A 295 4.01 0.21 -29.14
CA GLU A 295 3.00 -0.84 -29.37
C GLU A 295 1.57 -0.29 -29.41
N LEU A 296 1.24 0.67 -28.53
CA LEU A 296 -0.08 1.32 -28.47
C LEU A 296 -0.35 2.12 -29.74
N VAL A 297 0.60 2.96 -30.15
CA VAL A 297 0.48 3.78 -31.37
C VAL A 297 0.36 2.90 -32.61
N ALA A 298 1.09 1.78 -32.69
CA ALA A 298 0.94 0.82 -33.77
C ALA A 298 -0.46 0.19 -33.86
N LYS A 299 -1.21 0.14 -32.74
CA LYS A 299 -2.61 -0.30 -32.67
C LYS A 299 -3.62 0.84 -32.89
N GLY A 300 -3.16 2.06 -33.14
CA GLY A 300 -4.01 3.24 -33.25
C GLY A 300 -4.47 3.81 -31.90
N GLU A 301 -3.84 3.40 -30.80
CA GLU A 301 -4.08 3.92 -29.45
C GLU A 301 -3.12 5.08 -29.13
N THR A 302 -3.44 5.86 -28.10
CA THR A 302 -2.62 7.00 -27.67
C THR A 302 -1.35 6.55 -26.95
N ALA A 303 -0.23 7.23 -27.20
CA ALA A 303 0.99 7.06 -26.45
C ALA A 303 0.79 7.40 -24.96
N LEU A 304 1.60 6.81 -24.08
CA LEU A 304 1.59 7.10 -22.66
C LEU A 304 2.44 8.34 -22.36
N ASP A 305 1.95 9.22 -21.50
CA ASP A 305 2.73 10.36 -21.02
C ASP A 305 3.98 9.90 -20.24
N PRO A 306 5.10 10.63 -20.31
CA PRO A 306 6.23 10.42 -19.42
C PRO A 306 5.81 10.50 -17.96
N TYR A 307 6.29 9.54 -17.16
CA TYR A 307 6.14 9.56 -15.73
C TYR A 307 7.11 10.55 -15.11
N THR A 308 6.60 11.38 -14.20
CA THR A 308 7.37 12.20 -13.27
C THR A 308 6.97 11.80 -11.86
N PHE A 309 7.93 11.79 -10.95
CA PHE A 309 7.66 11.53 -9.55
C PHE A 309 6.90 12.70 -8.91
N ASP A 310 5.80 12.39 -8.24
CA ASP A 310 5.09 13.27 -7.32
C ASP A 310 4.86 12.49 -6.02
N TYR A 311 4.90 13.17 -4.87
CA TYR A 311 4.31 12.58 -3.68
C TYR A 311 2.79 12.55 -3.84
N LEU A 312 2.17 11.49 -3.36
CA LEU A 312 0.74 11.27 -3.50
C LEU A 312 0.12 11.02 -2.14
N LEU A 313 -1.01 11.67 -1.91
CA LEU A 313 -2.03 11.22 -0.97
C LEU A 313 -2.92 10.21 -1.70
N LEU A 314 -3.04 9.01 -1.14
CA LEU A 314 -3.88 7.93 -1.66
C LEU A 314 -4.99 7.60 -0.66
N CYS A 315 -6.12 7.12 -1.16
CA CYS A 315 -7.10 6.46 -0.30
C CYS A 315 -6.67 5.02 -0.01
N ASN A 316 -6.50 4.66 1.27
CA ASN A 316 -6.14 3.31 1.73
C ASN A 316 -7.22 2.63 2.58
N LYS A 317 -8.49 2.96 2.31
CA LYS A 317 -9.65 2.26 2.86
C LYS A 317 -10.71 2.17 1.78
N ILE A 318 -11.21 0.97 1.51
CA ILE A 318 -12.17 0.77 0.42
C ILE A 318 -13.41 1.65 0.64
N CYS A 319 -13.62 2.57 -0.29
CA CYS A 319 -14.66 3.61 -0.20
C CYS A 319 -15.63 3.58 -1.38
N GLY A 320 -15.63 2.54 -2.22
CA GLY A 320 -16.57 2.35 -3.33
C GLY A 320 -15.90 2.21 -4.70
N ALA A 321 -16.68 2.40 -5.77
CA ALA A 321 -16.32 2.01 -7.15
C ALA A 321 -15.04 2.67 -7.71
N SER A 322 -14.77 3.95 -7.39
CA SER A 322 -13.58 4.65 -7.87
C SER A 322 -12.51 4.82 -6.80
N HIS A 323 -12.51 3.96 -5.77
CA HIS A 323 -11.52 3.95 -4.69
C HIS A 323 -10.08 3.97 -5.22
N TYR A 324 -9.80 3.20 -6.28
CA TYR A 324 -8.47 3.06 -6.88
C TYR A 324 -7.94 4.35 -7.53
N ASN A 325 -8.81 5.31 -7.86
CA ASN A 325 -8.45 6.54 -8.56
C ASN A 325 -8.46 7.78 -7.65
N MET A 326 -8.72 7.59 -6.35
CA MET A 326 -8.84 8.66 -5.38
C MET A 326 -7.47 9.08 -4.85
N GLN A 327 -6.83 10.04 -5.54
CA GLN A 327 -5.51 10.55 -5.19
C GLN A 327 -5.45 12.09 -5.24
N MET A 328 -4.52 12.67 -4.49
CA MET A 328 -4.17 14.09 -4.55
C MET A 328 -2.65 14.24 -4.55
N LYS A 329 -2.12 15.16 -5.34
CA LYS A 329 -0.68 15.46 -5.36
C LYS A 329 -0.29 16.22 -4.11
N ILE A 330 0.89 15.88 -3.60
CA ILE A 330 1.56 16.58 -2.51
C ILE A 330 2.85 17.16 -3.07
N ILE A 331 2.97 18.48 -3.03
CA ILE A 331 4.17 19.20 -3.40
C ILE A 331 4.83 19.68 -2.12
N VAL A 332 6.04 19.18 -1.84
CA VAL A 332 6.85 19.70 -0.75
C VAL A 332 7.74 20.79 -1.31
N ASP A 333 7.53 22.03 -0.85
CA ASP A 333 8.23 23.21 -1.32
C ASP A 333 9.34 23.62 -0.34
N THR A 334 10.23 24.51 -0.81
CA THR A 334 11.04 25.30 0.12
C THR A 334 10.11 26.21 0.95
N PRO A 335 10.50 26.63 2.18
CA PRO A 335 9.69 27.57 2.96
C PRO A 335 9.36 28.87 2.21
N GLU A 336 10.26 29.34 1.35
CA GLU A 336 10.10 30.53 0.52
C GLU A 336 9.09 30.31 -0.61
N ASP A 337 9.22 29.21 -1.36
CA ASP A 337 8.32 28.87 -2.46
C ASP A 337 6.90 28.58 -1.95
N TYR A 338 6.77 27.91 -0.80
CA TYR A 338 5.49 27.68 -0.14
C TYR A 338 4.78 29.00 0.20
N LYS A 339 5.50 29.96 0.80
CA LYS A 339 4.95 31.28 1.11
C LYS A 339 4.54 32.04 -0.15
N ALA A 340 5.34 31.95 -1.21
CA ALA A 340 5.01 32.56 -2.50
C ALA A 340 3.74 31.94 -3.10
N TRP A 341 3.64 30.61 -3.10
CA TRP A 341 2.47 29.88 -3.60
C TRP A 341 1.19 30.21 -2.82
N LEU A 342 1.28 30.34 -1.49
CA LEU A 342 0.13 30.60 -0.63
C LEU A 342 -0.42 32.01 -0.80
N LYS A 343 0.45 33.00 -1.09
CA LYS A 343 0.08 34.42 -1.22
C LYS A 343 -1.00 34.70 -2.27
N ASP A 344 -1.01 33.92 -3.33
CA ASP A 344 -1.92 34.12 -4.48
C ASP A 344 -3.25 33.36 -4.33
N LYS A 345 -3.49 32.70 -3.19
CA LYS A 345 -4.73 31.94 -2.95
C LYS A 345 -5.82 32.83 -2.38
N ALA A 346 -7.03 32.68 -2.90
CA ALA A 346 -8.23 33.28 -2.35
C ALA A 346 -8.68 32.52 -1.10
N THR A 347 -9.29 33.23 -0.15
CA THR A 347 -9.89 32.59 1.03
C THR A 347 -11.24 31.99 0.66
N ILE A 348 -11.65 30.92 1.33
CA ILE A 348 -12.92 30.23 1.05
C ILE A 348 -14.12 31.18 1.16
N VAL A 349 -14.09 32.10 2.12
CA VAL A 349 -15.15 33.11 2.27
C VAL A 349 -15.19 34.05 1.07
N SER A 350 -14.04 34.47 0.55
CA SER A 350 -13.99 35.32 -0.64
C SER A 350 -14.46 34.58 -1.91
N GLU A 351 -14.08 33.32 -2.07
CA GLU A 351 -14.49 32.48 -3.20
C GLU A 351 -16.00 32.21 -3.19
N VAL A 352 -16.56 31.86 -2.04
CA VAL A 352 -18.01 31.61 -1.93
C VAL A 352 -18.80 32.91 -2.17
N LYS A 353 -18.36 34.04 -1.62
CA LYS A 353 -19.01 35.34 -1.88
C LYS A 353 -18.97 35.71 -3.36
N ALA A 354 -17.85 35.49 -4.04
CA ALA A 354 -17.72 35.74 -5.47
C ALA A 354 -18.67 34.84 -6.28
N ALA A 355 -18.73 33.55 -5.97
CA ALA A 355 -19.63 32.59 -6.62
C ALA A 355 -21.12 32.92 -6.42
N MET A 356 -21.48 33.49 -5.27
CA MET A 356 -22.86 33.96 -5.00
C MET A 356 -23.20 35.27 -5.71
N ALA A 357 -22.19 36.07 -6.08
CA ALA A 357 -22.36 37.37 -6.74
C ALA A 357 -22.45 37.27 -8.27
N GLU A 358 -22.03 36.15 -8.87
CA GLU A 358 -22.29 35.89 -10.29
C GLU A 358 -23.77 35.54 -10.50
N PRO A 359 -24.50 36.25 -11.39
CA PRO A 359 -25.88 35.88 -11.70
C PRO A 359 -25.88 34.50 -12.33
N ALA A 360 -26.77 33.61 -11.87
CA ALA A 360 -26.98 32.29 -12.45
C ALA A 360 -27.13 32.43 -13.97
N ALA A 361 -26.11 31.98 -14.71
CA ALA A 361 -26.19 31.93 -16.16
C ALA A 361 -27.35 31.00 -16.52
N ALA A 362 -28.28 31.54 -17.31
CA ALA A 362 -29.43 30.81 -17.83
C ALA A 362 -28.98 29.50 -18.49
N ASP A 363 -29.75 28.44 -18.22
CA ASP A 363 -29.67 27.15 -18.90
C ASP A 363 -29.48 27.31 -20.40
N GLY A 364 -28.37 26.77 -20.93
CA GLY A 364 -28.18 26.73 -22.38
C GLY A 364 -26.74 26.70 -22.88
N ALA A 365 -25.87 25.81 -22.37
CA ALA A 365 -24.74 25.32 -23.15
C ALA A 365 -24.17 24.04 -22.55
N SER A 366 -24.21 22.97 -23.35
CA SER A 366 -23.45 21.73 -23.18
C SER A 366 -22.06 21.99 -22.61
N GLY A 367 -21.80 21.55 -21.38
CA GLY A 367 -20.44 21.40 -20.88
C GLY A 367 -19.70 20.42 -21.77
N THR A 368 -18.84 20.94 -22.65
CA THR A 368 -17.76 20.16 -23.24
C THR A 368 -16.80 19.80 -22.11
N ASP A 369 -17.03 18.63 -21.55
CA ASP A 369 -16.10 17.83 -20.77
C ASP A 369 -14.77 17.70 -21.54
N SER A 370 -13.75 18.43 -21.10
CA SER A 370 -12.38 18.32 -21.61
C SER A 370 -11.60 17.17 -20.96
N THR A 371 -12.29 16.17 -20.39
CA THR A 371 -11.71 14.91 -19.93
C THR A 371 -12.33 13.66 -20.56
N LYS A 372 -12.72 13.74 -21.84
CA LYS A 372 -12.80 12.53 -22.69
C LYS A 372 -11.43 12.16 -23.27
N ALA A 373 -10.52 11.73 -22.40
CA ALA A 373 -9.57 10.70 -22.80
C ALA A 373 -10.34 9.38 -22.76
N LYS A 374 -10.42 8.72 -23.91
CA LYS A 374 -11.16 7.47 -24.11
C LYS A 374 -10.56 6.33 -23.29
N ASP A 375 -11.14 6.04 -22.13
CA ASP A 375 -11.04 4.70 -21.54
C ASP A 375 -12.29 3.91 -21.91
N THR A 376 -12.09 3.00 -22.85
CA THR A 376 -13.14 2.16 -23.44
C THR A 376 -13.48 1.03 -22.46
N ALA A 377 -14.48 1.24 -21.61
CA ALA A 377 -15.10 0.17 -20.84
C ALA A 377 -16.08 -0.62 -21.73
N ALA A 378 -15.63 -1.72 -22.33
CA ALA A 378 -16.50 -2.70 -22.97
C ALA A 378 -17.04 -3.68 -21.91
N VAL A 379 -18.20 -3.37 -21.32
CA VAL A 379 -19.02 -4.36 -20.60
C VAL A 379 -19.98 -4.97 -21.62
N ALA A 380 -19.65 -6.15 -22.12
CA ALA A 380 -20.58 -6.94 -22.94
C ALA A 380 -21.55 -7.68 -22.03
N VAL A 381 -22.79 -7.19 -22.02
CA VAL A 381 -23.98 -7.95 -21.63
C VAL A 381 -24.22 -8.99 -22.72
N THR A 382 -24.12 -10.27 -22.38
CA THR A 382 -24.65 -11.35 -23.23
C THR A 382 -25.77 -12.04 -22.47
N ALA A 383 -26.99 -11.65 -22.80
CA ALA A 383 -28.20 -12.43 -22.57
C ALA A 383 -28.72 -12.93 -23.93
N MET A 384 -29.17 -14.19 -23.93
CA MET A 384 -29.97 -14.87 -24.97
C MET A 384 -29.27 -15.32 -26.27
N LYS A 385 -28.65 -16.51 -26.22
CA LYS A 385 -29.17 -17.76 -26.83
C LYS A 385 -28.30 -18.95 -26.48
#